data_AF-A0A3C0E4M1-F1
#
_entry.id   AF-A0A3C0E4M1-F1
#
_cell.length_a   1.000
_cell.length_b   1.000
_cell.length_c   1.000
_cell.angle_alpha   90.00
_cell.angle_beta   90.00
_cell.angle_gamma   90.00
#
_symmetry.space_group_name_H-M   'P 1'
#
loop_
_entity.id
_entity.type
_entity.pdbx_description
1 polymer ?
#
loop_
_entity_poly.entity_id
_entity_poly.type
_entity_poly.pdbx_seq_one_letter_code
_entity_poly.pdbx_strand_id
1 'polypeptide(L)'
;MESKNFKRTLRHIKMVMAEKNNRELLWTEKRIAYNNTWPKEGKWYSDVQQMLDEWLKEQGITQIFEPVKLSEGAKDILFSNAKLNKIFSGIVDIYDELPYRPDEGFDIAWRSLEIFMNHHRSIAWPKDNDKATHLMLRTVKELIMPLVNRDLRVKEMWERFLNEIPISVLKFAIMRCFIQHDLAITDKAEKVSERAKDILTKELYADIKAKYELEETVKPSADVLRRSSLLLQKILRGEKVTVNNNEYTVDIEKRLRFMLSCVLYTYRCERFHGDYFSPFKSDMAKLNTYAFSYYLLTFSYVYLWTLIYQFCEWQNLGEICSLANILAAAKTMQDRMRPMV
;
A
#
# COMPACT_ATOMS: atom_id res chain seq x y z
N MET A 1 13.11 -5.62 -46.64
CA MET A 1 12.87 -6.70 -45.65
C MET A 1 12.10 -6.22 -44.42
N GLU A 2 12.18 -4.93 -44.06
CA GLU A 2 11.46 -4.30 -42.92
C GLU A 2 9.92 -4.29 -43.03
N SER A 3 9.36 -4.16 -44.24
CA SER A 3 7.91 -4.08 -44.48
C SER A 3 7.12 -5.34 -44.08
N LYS A 4 7.71 -6.53 -44.22
CA LYS A 4 7.07 -7.81 -43.82
C LYS A 4 7.03 -7.98 -42.29
N ASN A 5 8.09 -7.56 -41.60
CA ASN A 5 8.15 -7.61 -40.14
C ASN A 5 7.16 -6.61 -39.52
N PHE A 6 7.07 -5.39 -40.05
CA PHE A 6 6.11 -4.39 -39.58
C PHE A 6 4.65 -4.84 -39.72
N LYS A 7 4.28 -5.43 -40.87
CA LYS A 7 2.92 -5.98 -41.09
C LYS A 7 2.60 -7.16 -40.17
N ARG A 8 3.59 -8.02 -39.85
CA ARG A 8 3.43 -9.15 -38.92
C ARG A 8 3.23 -8.66 -37.48
N THR A 9 4.01 -7.68 -37.04
CA THR A 9 3.89 -7.04 -35.72
C THR A 9 2.53 -6.34 -35.57
N LEU A 10 2.08 -5.59 -36.58
CA LEU A 10 0.75 -4.96 -36.56
C LEU A 10 -0.41 -5.97 -36.48
N ARG A 11 -0.33 -7.08 -37.22
CA ARG A 11 -1.34 -8.16 -37.14
C ARG A 11 -1.37 -8.79 -35.74
N HIS A 12 -0.20 -9.04 -35.16
CA HIS A 12 -0.09 -9.58 -33.80
C HIS A 12 -0.68 -8.61 -32.76
N ILE A 13 -0.35 -7.32 -32.84
CA ILE A 13 -0.91 -6.29 -31.95
C ILE A 13 -2.45 -6.25 -32.05
N LYS A 14 -3.00 -6.25 -33.27
CA LYS A 14 -4.46 -6.25 -33.48
C LYS A 14 -5.15 -7.48 -32.88
N MET A 15 -4.53 -8.65 -33.02
CA MET A 15 -5.04 -9.91 -32.46
C MET A 15 -5.03 -9.87 -30.92
N VAL A 16 -3.93 -9.44 -30.31
CA VAL A 16 -3.84 -9.28 -28.84
C VAL A 16 -4.86 -8.26 -28.31
N MET A 17 -5.09 -7.16 -29.04
CA MET A 17 -6.12 -6.19 -28.68
C MET A 17 -7.54 -6.77 -28.78
N ALA A 18 -7.82 -7.55 -29.82
CA ALA A 18 -9.11 -8.20 -30.00
C ALA A 18 -9.39 -9.23 -28.90
N GLU A 19 -8.39 -10.05 -28.54
CA GLU A 19 -8.48 -11.01 -27.43
C GLU A 19 -8.75 -10.31 -26.10
N LYS A 20 -8.03 -9.21 -25.82
CA LYS A 20 -8.25 -8.40 -24.62
C LYS A 20 -9.68 -7.84 -24.57
N ASN A 21 -10.17 -7.29 -25.68
CA ASN A 21 -11.52 -6.73 -25.75
C ASN A 21 -12.60 -7.81 -25.53
N ASN A 22 -12.42 -8.99 -26.13
CA ASN A 22 -13.34 -10.11 -25.91
C ASN A 22 -13.35 -10.57 -24.45
N ARG A 23 -12.19 -10.60 -23.80
CA ARG A 23 -12.08 -10.96 -22.39
C ARG A 23 -12.81 -9.96 -21.50
N GLU A 24 -12.62 -8.67 -21.72
CA GLU A 24 -13.30 -7.62 -20.95
C GLU A 24 -14.81 -7.59 -21.19
N LEU A 25 -15.27 -7.90 -22.41
CA LEU A 25 -16.69 -8.06 -22.71
C LEU A 25 -17.30 -9.21 -21.88
N LEU A 26 -16.67 -10.38 -21.87
CA LEU A 26 -17.12 -11.53 -21.08
C LEU A 26 -17.18 -11.20 -19.58
N TRP A 27 -16.21 -10.46 -19.06
CA TRP A 27 -16.23 -10.02 -17.66
C TRP A 27 -17.31 -8.98 -17.37
N THR A 28 -17.63 -8.13 -18.35
CA THR A 28 -18.76 -7.21 -18.26
C THR A 28 -20.09 -7.96 -18.18
N GLU A 29 -20.27 -8.97 -19.03
CA GLU A 29 -21.44 -9.84 -19.00
C GLU A 29 -21.57 -10.58 -17.66
N LYS A 30 -20.46 -11.11 -17.11
CA LYS A 30 -20.43 -11.71 -15.76
C LYS A 30 -20.89 -10.73 -14.67
N ARG A 31 -20.44 -9.46 -14.73
CA ARG A 31 -20.86 -8.40 -13.78
C ARG A 31 -22.36 -8.11 -13.89
N ILE A 32 -22.89 -8.01 -15.11
CA ILE A 32 -24.33 -7.78 -15.36
C ILE A 32 -25.16 -8.96 -14.85
N ALA A 33 -24.75 -10.20 -15.16
CA ALA A 33 -25.43 -11.40 -14.71
C ALA A 33 -25.51 -11.43 -13.17
N TYR A 34 -24.38 -11.24 -12.50
CA TYR A 34 -24.33 -11.21 -11.03
C TYR A 34 -25.23 -10.12 -10.42
N ASN A 35 -25.23 -8.91 -10.99
CA ASN A 35 -26.11 -7.83 -10.55
C ASN A 35 -27.60 -8.25 -10.61
N ASN A 36 -27.98 -8.92 -11.70
CA ASN A 36 -29.37 -9.29 -11.94
C ASN A 36 -29.82 -10.52 -11.13
N THR A 37 -28.89 -11.34 -10.65
CA THR A 37 -29.19 -12.56 -9.88
C THR A 37 -28.99 -12.41 -8.36
N TRP A 38 -28.34 -11.35 -7.88
CA TRP A 38 -28.16 -11.11 -6.45
C TRP A 38 -29.50 -10.81 -5.72
N PRO A 39 -29.75 -11.35 -4.50
CA PRO A 39 -28.90 -12.26 -3.71
C PRO A 39 -29.14 -13.77 -3.97
N LYS A 40 -29.96 -14.14 -4.95
CA LYS A 40 -30.44 -15.52 -5.15
C LYS A 40 -29.31 -16.53 -5.42
N GLU A 41 -28.32 -16.15 -6.22
CA GLU A 41 -27.19 -17.04 -6.56
C GLU A 41 -26.04 -17.01 -5.54
N GLY A 42 -26.19 -16.25 -4.45
CA GLY A 42 -25.15 -16.13 -3.42
C GLY A 42 -23.93 -15.33 -3.89
N LYS A 43 -22.83 -15.40 -3.13
CA LYS A 43 -21.65 -14.56 -3.34
C LYS A 43 -20.94 -14.94 -4.65
N TRP A 44 -20.59 -13.95 -5.47
CA TRP A 44 -19.70 -14.19 -6.60
C TRP A 44 -18.32 -14.58 -6.08
N TYR A 45 -17.92 -15.80 -6.40
CA TYR A 45 -16.59 -16.32 -6.19
C TYR A 45 -15.80 -16.29 -7.51
N SER A 46 -14.79 -15.41 -7.61
CA SER A 46 -14.04 -15.16 -8.84
C SER A 46 -12.85 -16.12 -9.02
N ASP A 47 -12.39 -16.27 -10.26
CA ASP A 47 -11.23 -17.12 -10.60
C ASP A 47 -9.99 -16.77 -9.75
N VAL A 48 -9.78 -15.48 -9.46
CA VAL A 48 -8.67 -15.05 -8.60
C VAL A 48 -8.86 -15.44 -7.12
N GLN A 49 -10.10 -15.55 -6.63
CA GLN A 49 -10.38 -16.06 -5.28
C GLN A 49 -10.08 -17.57 -5.20
N GLN A 50 -10.38 -18.33 -6.24
CA GLN A 50 -9.97 -19.74 -6.35
C GLN A 50 -8.46 -19.89 -6.30
N MET A 51 -7.74 -19.07 -7.07
CA MET A 51 -6.27 -19.06 -7.04
C MET A 51 -5.73 -18.74 -5.64
N LEU A 52 -6.37 -17.83 -4.90
CA LEU A 52 -5.98 -17.53 -3.52
C LEU A 52 -6.19 -18.74 -2.61
N ASP A 53 -7.34 -19.40 -2.70
CA ASP A 53 -7.65 -20.55 -1.84
C ASP A 53 -6.75 -21.76 -2.13
N GLU A 54 -6.45 -22.01 -3.40
CA GLU A 54 -5.45 -23.00 -3.81
C GLU A 54 -4.08 -22.66 -3.24
N TRP A 55 -3.63 -21.42 -3.39
CA TRP A 55 -2.35 -20.96 -2.87
C TRP A 55 -2.29 -21.07 -1.33
N LEU A 56 -3.33 -20.65 -0.61
CA LEU A 56 -3.42 -20.77 0.85
C LEU A 56 -3.31 -22.23 1.30
N LYS A 57 -4.03 -23.13 0.62
CA LYS A 57 -3.98 -24.57 0.86
C LYS A 57 -2.58 -25.15 0.60
N GLU A 58 -1.93 -24.76 -0.48
CA GLU A 58 -0.54 -25.17 -0.80
C GLU A 58 0.46 -24.71 0.26
N GLN A 59 0.25 -23.51 0.81
CA GLN A 59 1.07 -22.99 1.91
C GLN A 59 0.72 -23.60 3.29
N GLY A 60 -0.34 -24.40 3.39
CA GLY A 60 -0.79 -24.98 4.66
C GLY A 60 -1.31 -23.95 5.67
N ILE A 61 -1.80 -22.80 5.19
CA ILE A 61 -2.36 -21.72 6.02
C ILE A 61 -3.80 -21.42 5.62
N THR A 62 -4.60 -20.91 6.55
CA THR A 62 -5.96 -20.44 6.27
C THR A 62 -6.03 -18.93 6.10
N GLN A 63 -4.98 -18.20 6.49
CA GLN A 63 -4.95 -16.75 6.47
C GLN A 63 -3.50 -16.22 6.43
N ILE A 64 -3.26 -15.26 5.54
CA ILE A 64 -1.98 -14.53 5.46
C ILE A 64 -1.84 -13.57 6.65
N PHE A 65 -2.92 -12.87 7.00
CA PHE A 65 -2.97 -11.90 8.08
C PHE A 65 -2.87 -12.54 9.48
N GLU A 66 -2.20 -11.88 10.43
CA GLU A 66 -2.13 -12.30 11.83
C GLU A 66 -2.39 -11.09 12.73
N PRO A 67 -3.38 -11.15 13.64
CA PRO A 67 -3.67 -10.03 14.53
C PRO A 67 -2.59 -9.86 15.60
N VAL A 68 -2.25 -8.61 15.93
CA VAL A 68 -1.44 -8.27 17.11
C VAL A 68 -2.18 -8.73 18.36
N LYS A 69 -1.54 -9.56 19.18
CA LYS A 69 -2.11 -10.02 20.45
C LYS A 69 -2.12 -8.87 21.47
N LEU A 70 -3.25 -8.69 22.14
CA LEU A 70 -3.40 -7.69 23.19
C LEU A 70 -2.88 -8.22 24.53
N SER A 71 -2.44 -7.30 25.39
CA SER A 71 -1.98 -7.59 26.75
C SER A 71 -3.18 -7.69 27.71
N GLU A 72 -3.00 -8.30 28.89
CA GLU A 72 -4.09 -8.51 29.86
C GLU A 72 -4.77 -7.19 30.29
N GLY A 73 -3.99 -6.12 30.45
CA GLY A 73 -4.49 -4.79 30.81
C GLY A 73 -5.20 -4.02 29.68
N ALA A 74 -5.23 -4.55 28.46
CA ALA A 74 -5.82 -3.85 27.32
C ALA A 74 -7.30 -3.50 27.52
N LYS A 75 -8.05 -4.38 28.20
CA LYS A 75 -9.47 -4.18 28.49
C LYS A 75 -9.70 -2.87 29.25
N ASP A 76 -8.94 -2.63 30.32
CA ASP A 76 -9.16 -1.48 31.20
C ASP A 76 -8.78 -0.17 30.49
N ILE A 77 -7.72 -0.20 29.67
CA ILE A 77 -7.29 0.94 28.86
C ILE A 77 -8.33 1.27 27.78
N LEU A 78 -8.77 0.27 27.01
CA LEU A 78 -9.75 0.45 25.94
C LEU A 78 -11.10 0.90 26.52
N PHE A 79 -11.56 0.30 27.62
CA PHE A 79 -12.79 0.71 28.28
C PHE A 79 -12.74 2.17 28.75
N SER A 80 -11.61 2.59 29.32
CA SER A 80 -11.42 3.95 29.85
C SER A 80 -11.12 4.99 28.77
N ASN A 81 -10.69 4.58 27.57
CA ASN A 81 -10.36 5.47 26.46
C ASN A 81 -11.23 5.20 25.23
N ALA A 82 -12.36 5.92 25.15
CA ALA A 82 -13.34 5.78 24.06
C ALA A 82 -12.76 6.01 22.65
N LYS A 83 -11.71 6.85 22.50
CA LYS A 83 -11.08 7.08 21.19
C LYS A 83 -10.23 5.89 20.77
N LEU A 84 -9.43 5.33 21.68
CA LEU A 84 -8.70 4.09 21.43
C LEU A 84 -9.64 2.90 21.20
N ASN A 85 -10.74 2.81 21.94
CA ASN A 85 -11.75 1.77 21.72
C ASN A 85 -12.41 1.88 20.33
N LYS A 86 -12.72 3.10 19.87
CA LYS A 86 -13.23 3.35 18.52
C LYS A 86 -12.25 2.93 17.43
N ILE A 87 -10.95 3.16 17.65
CA ILE A 87 -9.89 2.72 16.73
C ILE A 87 -9.83 1.19 16.74
N PHE A 88 -9.87 0.58 17.92
CA PHE A 88 -9.85 -0.87 18.09
C PHE A 88 -11.07 -1.55 17.45
N SER A 89 -12.28 -0.99 17.56
CA SER A 89 -13.46 -1.54 16.89
C SER A 89 -13.27 -1.57 15.37
N GLY A 90 -12.71 -0.50 14.79
CA GLY A 90 -12.37 -0.49 13.38
C GLY A 90 -11.28 -1.52 13.03
N ILE A 91 -10.32 -1.79 13.91
CA ILE A 91 -9.34 -2.86 13.70
C ILE A 91 -10.03 -4.24 13.60
N VAL A 92 -11.07 -4.49 14.40
CA VAL A 92 -11.81 -5.77 14.36
C VAL A 92 -12.55 -5.94 13.03
N ASP A 93 -13.12 -4.88 12.46
CA ASP A 93 -13.81 -4.92 11.16
C ASP A 93 -12.88 -5.41 10.02
N ILE A 94 -11.56 -5.24 10.13
CA ILE A 94 -10.60 -5.74 9.14
C ILE A 94 -10.76 -7.26 8.94
N TYR A 95 -11.06 -7.99 10.03
CA TYR A 95 -11.07 -9.44 10.00
C TYR A 95 -12.23 -10.01 9.17
N ASP A 96 -13.35 -9.29 9.11
CA ASP A 96 -14.54 -9.70 8.35
C ASP A 96 -14.33 -9.62 6.83
N GLU A 97 -13.38 -8.80 6.39
CA GLU A 97 -13.03 -8.63 4.98
C GLU A 97 -12.06 -9.72 4.48
N LEU A 98 -11.37 -10.41 5.39
CA LEU A 98 -10.31 -11.34 5.04
C LEU A 98 -10.82 -12.79 4.90
N PRO A 99 -10.21 -13.61 4.02
CA PRO A 99 -9.02 -13.34 3.21
C PRO A 99 -9.28 -12.62 1.86
N TYR A 100 -10.55 -12.42 1.49
CA TYR A 100 -10.89 -12.14 0.10
C TYR A 100 -10.82 -10.67 -0.31
N ARG A 101 -10.93 -9.74 0.64
CA ARG A 101 -10.97 -8.29 0.43
C ARG A 101 -9.92 -7.55 1.25
N PRO A 102 -8.61 -7.88 1.13
CA PRO A 102 -7.56 -7.12 1.80
C PRO A 102 -7.49 -5.66 1.34
N ASP A 103 -8.10 -5.32 0.20
CA ASP A 103 -8.27 -3.95 -0.27
C ASP A 103 -9.24 -3.15 0.60
N GLU A 104 -10.36 -3.76 1.02
CA GLU A 104 -11.29 -3.16 2.00
C GLU A 104 -10.69 -3.17 3.41
N GLY A 105 -10.00 -4.26 3.77
CA GLY A 105 -9.20 -4.32 5.00
C GLY A 105 -8.21 -3.16 5.09
N PHE A 106 -7.54 -2.81 3.98
CA PHE A 106 -6.69 -1.63 3.90
C PHE A 106 -7.46 -0.33 4.15
N ASP A 107 -8.64 -0.14 3.54
CA ASP A 107 -9.45 1.07 3.76
C ASP A 107 -9.88 1.21 5.21
N ILE A 108 -10.24 0.11 5.86
CA ILE A 108 -10.51 0.06 7.31
C ILE A 108 -9.26 0.45 8.11
N ALA A 109 -8.11 -0.18 7.85
CA ALA A 109 -6.85 0.13 8.53
C ALA A 109 -6.45 1.60 8.36
N TRP A 110 -6.59 2.16 7.16
CA TRP A 110 -6.30 3.56 6.89
C TRP A 110 -7.24 4.50 7.64
N ARG A 111 -8.56 4.23 7.66
CA ARG A 111 -9.52 5.05 8.43
C ARG A 111 -9.16 5.04 9.91
N SER A 112 -8.81 3.88 10.46
CA SER A 112 -8.34 3.76 11.84
C SER A 112 -7.05 4.55 12.09
N LEU A 113 -6.10 4.51 11.15
CA LEU A 113 -4.88 5.32 11.16
C LEU A 113 -5.17 6.82 11.12
N GLU A 114 -6.09 7.26 10.27
CA GLU A 114 -6.48 8.68 10.16
C GLU A 114 -7.18 9.17 11.43
N ILE A 115 -8.06 8.35 12.02
CA ILE A 115 -8.69 8.65 13.32
C ILE A 115 -7.60 8.78 14.41
N PHE A 116 -6.66 7.84 14.44
CA PHE A 116 -5.55 7.85 15.40
C PHE A 116 -4.69 9.11 15.24
N MET A 117 -4.20 9.41 14.03
CA MET A 117 -3.33 10.57 13.80
C MET A 117 -4.02 11.88 14.19
N ASN A 118 -5.32 12.01 13.90
CA ASN A 118 -6.11 13.16 14.32
C ASN A 118 -6.30 13.24 15.84
N HIS A 119 -6.54 12.10 16.49
CA HIS A 119 -6.64 12.04 17.95
C HIS A 119 -5.32 12.44 18.61
N HIS A 120 -4.19 11.88 18.16
CA HIS A 120 -2.87 12.26 18.64
C HIS A 120 -2.61 13.75 18.44
N ARG A 121 -2.85 14.29 17.22
CA ARG A 121 -2.73 15.72 16.93
C ARG A 121 -3.52 16.58 17.91
N SER A 122 -4.77 16.21 18.21
CA SER A 122 -5.61 16.99 19.12
C SER A 122 -5.05 17.13 20.54
N ILE A 123 -4.17 16.21 20.96
CA ILE A 123 -3.56 16.20 22.29
C ILE A 123 -2.13 16.77 22.22
N ALA A 124 -1.30 16.25 21.32
CA ALA A 124 0.12 16.60 21.23
C ALA A 124 0.35 17.96 20.56
N TRP A 125 -0.50 18.32 19.59
CA TRP A 125 -0.34 19.49 18.74
C TRP A 125 -1.65 20.30 18.63
N PRO A 126 -2.21 20.80 19.74
CA PRO A 126 -3.54 21.41 19.77
C PRO A 126 -3.67 22.71 18.97
N LYS A 127 -2.55 23.35 18.61
CA LYS A 127 -2.50 24.56 17.77
C LYS A 127 -2.15 24.26 16.29
N ASP A 128 -1.98 22.98 15.96
CA ASP A 128 -1.64 22.54 14.61
C ASP A 128 -2.89 22.49 13.74
N ASN A 129 -2.99 23.47 12.86
CA ASN A 129 -4.07 23.60 11.87
C ASN A 129 -3.63 23.06 10.50
N ASP A 130 -2.49 22.35 10.43
CA ASP A 130 -1.88 21.99 9.16
C ASP A 130 -2.65 20.90 8.42
N LYS A 131 -2.40 20.88 7.11
CA LYS A 131 -2.97 19.91 6.16
C LYS A 131 -2.47 18.49 6.48
N ALA A 132 -3.23 17.48 6.06
CA ALA A 132 -2.93 16.06 6.26
C ALA A 132 -1.49 15.63 5.90
N THR A 133 -0.83 16.33 4.96
CA THR A 133 0.57 16.08 4.58
C THR A 133 1.58 16.41 5.66
N HIS A 134 1.36 17.50 6.39
CA HIS A 134 2.21 17.86 7.52
C HIS A 134 2.00 16.88 8.65
N LEU A 135 0.75 16.47 8.89
CA LEU A 135 0.41 15.44 9.87
C LEU A 135 1.15 14.11 9.60
N MET A 136 1.25 13.66 8.35
CA MET A 136 2.01 12.45 8.00
C MET A 136 3.52 12.61 8.23
N LEU A 137 4.13 13.75 7.86
CA LEU A 137 5.54 14.03 8.14
C LEU A 137 5.82 13.99 9.65
N ARG A 138 5.03 14.73 10.43
CA ARG A 138 5.18 14.78 11.89
C ARG A 138 4.95 13.43 12.54
N THR A 139 3.96 12.66 12.08
CA THR A 139 3.72 11.30 12.58
C THR A 139 4.96 10.41 12.38
N VAL A 140 5.61 10.44 11.22
CA VAL A 140 6.84 9.68 11.00
C VAL A 140 7.95 10.20 11.93
N LYS A 141 8.20 11.51 11.93
CA LYS A 141 9.34 12.11 12.63
C LYS A 141 9.23 12.08 14.16
N GLU A 142 8.04 12.29 14.70
CA GLU A 142 7.80 12.49 16.14
C GLU A 142 7.25 11.25 16.84
N LEU A 143 6.73 10.25 16.11
CA LEU A 143 6.21 9.00 16.71
C LEU A 143 6.96 7.77 16.27
N ILE A 144 7.20 7.59 14.97
CA ILE A 144 7.89 6.40 14.47
C ILE A 144 9.40 6.48 14.70
N MET A 145 10.04 7.56 14.28
CA MET A 145 11.50 7.69 14.33
C MET A 145 12.08 7.61 15.75
N PRO A 146 11.44 8.16 16.82
CA PRO A 146 11.94 7.96 18.18
C PRO A 146 12.02 6.48 18.57
N LEU A 147 11.04 5.68 18.15
CA LEU A 147 11.05 4.24 18.41
C LEU A 147 12.09 3.51 17.53
N VAL A 148 12.20 3.86 16.25
CA VAL A 148 13.23 3.34 15.33
C VAL A 148 14.65 3.61 15.84
N ASN A 149 14.88 4.80 16.39
CA ASN A 149 16.20 5.20 16.89
C ASN A 149 16.54 4.54 18.23
N ARG A 150 15.54 4.16 19.02
CA ARG A 150 15.69 3.56 20.35
C ARG A 150 15.76 2.04 20.33
N ASP A 151 15.03 1.37 19.43
CA ASP A 151 14.95 -0.10 19.37
C ASP A 151 15.32 -0.65 17.99
N LEU A 152 16.45 -1.36 17.93
CA LEU A 152 16.97 -1.97 16.71
C LEU A 152 15.97 -2.92 16.06
N ARG A 153 15.17 -3.66 16.84
CA ARG A 153 14.20 -4.62 16.30
C ARG A 153 13.09 -3.92 15.53
N VAL A 154 12.71 -2.71 15.95
CA VAL A 154 11.73 -1.87 15.25
C VAL A 154 12.31 -1.34 13.96
N LYS A 155 13.57 -0.90 13.99
CA LYS A 155 14.29 -0.51 12.77
C LYS A 155 14.35 -1.67 11.76
N GLU A 156 14.76 -2.85 12.20
CA GLU A 156 14.85 -4.06 11.37
C GLU A 156 13.49 -4.49 10.81
N MET A 157 12.41 -4.38 11.60
CA MET A 157 11.04 -4.64 11.12
C MET A 157 10.68 -3.71 9.95
N TRP A 158 10.91 -2.41 10.09
CA TRP A 158 10.61 -1.43 9.05
C TRP A 158 11.50 -1.59 7.81
N GLU A 159 12.79 -1.88 7.99
CA GLU A 159 13.70 -2.20 6.89
C GLU A 159 13.26 -3.47 6.16
N ARG A 160 12.78 -4.49 6.87
CA ARG A 160 12.22 -5.70 6.25
C ARG A 160 11.01 -5.39 5.39
N PHE A 161 10.07 -4.58 5.87
CA PHE A 161 8.92 -4.13 5.05
C PHE A 161 9.39 -3.43 3.77
N LEU A 162 10.30 -2.47 3.90
CA LEU A 162 10.86 -1.74 2.78
C LEU A 162 11.64 -2.63 1.79
N ASN A 163 12.26 -3.71 2.28
CA ASN A 163 13.00 -4.65 1.44
C ASN A 163 12.09 -5.58 0.62
N GLU A 164 10.90 -5.86 1.13
CA GLU A 164 9.95 -6.85 0.61
C GLU A 164 8.78 -6.19 -0.17
N ILE A 165 8.88 -4.91 -0.53
CA ILE A 165 7.83 -4.22 -1.30
C ILE A 165 7.58 -4.97 -2.63
N PRO A 166 6.34 -5.42 -2.91
CA PRO A 166 6.00 -6.04 -4.18
C PRO A 166 6.25 -5.11 -5.35
N ILE A 167 6.74 -5.66 -6.47
CA ILE A 167 6.99 -4.85 -7.67
C ILE A 167 5.72 -4.17 -8.18
N SER A 168 4.54 -4.75 -7.94
CA SER A 168 3.24 -4.14 -8.25
C SER A 168 3.01 -2.84 -7.47
N VAL A 169 3.40 -2.79 -6.20
CA VAL A 169 3.33 -1.58 -5.36
C VAL A 169 4.30 -0.52 -5.86
N LEU A 170 5.50 -0.91 -6.27
CA LEU A 170 6.50 0.00 -6.83
C LEU A 170 6.07 0.57 -8.19
N LYS A 171 5.45 -0.26 -9.05
CA LYS A 171 4.87 0.20 -10.32
C LYS A 171 3.75 1.21 -10.09
N PHE A 172 2.88 0.94 -9.12
CA PHE A 172 1.87 1.89 -8.69
C PHE A 172 2.51 3.21 -8.23
N ALA A 173 3.52 3.15 -7.35
CA ALA A 173 4.23 4.34 -6.88
C ALA A 173 4.85 5.14 -8.04
N ILE A 174 5.53 4.51 -8.99
CA ILE A 174 6.06 5.21 -10.18
C ILE A 174 4.93 5.90 -10.96
N MET A 175 3.85 5.16 -11.24
CA MET A 175 2.71 5.69 -12.00
C MET A 175 2.04 6.89 -11.32
N ARG A 176 2.09 7.02 -9.98
CA ARG A 176 1.44 8.11 -9.26
C ARG A 176 2.36 9.24 -8.83
N CYS A 177 3.65 8.95 -8.68
CA CYS A 177 4.64 9.95 -8.28
C CYS A 177 5.21 10.72 -9.46
N PHE A 178 5.16 10.18 -10.69
CA PHE A 178 5.81 10.78 -11.85
C PHE A 178 4.88 11.03 -13.04
N ILE A 179 3.69 10.40 -13.05
CA ILE A 179 2.77 10.38 -14.19
C ILE A 179 1.36 10.77 -13.69
N GLN A 180 0.65 11.56 -14.48
CA GLN A 180 -0.72 12.02 -14.25
C GLN A 180 -1.74 11.40 -15.21
N HIS A 181 -1.28 10.60 -16.18
CA HIS A 181 -2.13 9.91 -17.16
C HIS A 181 -3.21 9.02 -16.50
N ASP A 182 -4.44 9.07 -17.03
CA ASP A 182 -5.64 8.33 -16.59
C ASP A 182 -6.12 8.62 -15.15
N LEU A 183 -5.71 9.72 -14.51
CA LEU A 183 -6.25 10.10 -13.21
C LEU A 183 -7.44 11.06 -13.39
N ALA A 184 -8.60 10.67 -12.91
CA ALA A 184 -9.78 11.55 -12.92
C ALA A 184 -9.60 12.76 -11.96
N ILE A 185 -8.60 12.70 -11.07
CA ILE A 185 -8.36 13.68 -10.00
C ILE A 185 -6.98 14.32 -10.16
N THR A 186 -6.85 15.18 -11.18
CA THR A 186 -5.60 15.89 -11.53
C THR A 186 -5.02 16.69 -10.35
N ASP A 187 -5.85 17.42 -9.59
CA ASP A 187 -5.42 18.25 -8.44
C ASP A 187 -4.79 17.47 -7.27
N LYS A 188 -4.99 16.16 -7.22
CA LYS A 188 -4.39 15.29 -6.19
C LYS A 188 -3.13 14.59 -6.71
N ALA A 189 -3.06 14.31 -8.00
CA ALA A 189 -1.86 13.78 -8.65
C ALA A 189 -0.67 14.74 -8.49
N GLU A 190 -0.87 16.04 -8.77
CA GLU A 190 0.16 17.07 -8.60
C GLU A 190 0.70 17.12 -7.16
N LYS A 191 -0.19 16.94 -6.17
CA LYS A 191 0.19 16.91 -4.75
C LYS A 191 1.03 15.67 -4.40
N VAL A 192 0.85 14.54 -5.08
CA VAL A 192 1.63 13.33 -4.84
C VAL A 192 3.01 13.46 -5.49
N SER A 193 3.09 13.99 -6.70
CA SER A 193 4.35 14.27 -7.39
C SER A 193 5.22 15.27 -6.64
N GLU A 194 4.63 16.37 -6.13
CA GLU A 194 5.38 17.36 -5.34
C GLU A 194 5.86 16.77 -3.99
N ARG A 195 5.09 15.86 -3.37
CA ARG A 195 5.57 15.12 -2.18
C ARG A 195 6.71 14.18 -2.52
N ALA A 196 6.61 13.45 -3.63
CA ALA A 196 7.66 12.54 -4.06
C ALA A 196 8.95 13.31 -4.34
N LYS A 197 8.85 14.49 -4.96
CA LYS A 197 9.96 15.40 -5.21
C LYS A 197 10.58 15.95 -3.92
N ASP A 198 9.78 16.31 -2.93
CA ASP A 198 10.28 16.74 -1.61
C ASP A 198 11.01 15.58 -0.89
N ILE A 199 10.39 14.41 -0.86
CA ILE A 199 10.91 13.23 -0.14
C ILE A 199 12.16 12.66 -0.82
N LEU A 200 12.15 12.53 -2.14
CA LEU A 200 13.29 12.00 -2.89
C LEU A 200 14.39 13.04 -3.09
N THR A 201 14.17 14.32 -2.76
CA THR A 201 14.95 15.49 -3.20
C THR A 201 14.67 15.88 -4.65
N LYS A 202 14.78 17.18 -4.94
CA LYS A 202 14.49 17.73 -6.27
C LYS A 202 15.43 17.15 -7.32
N GLU A 203 16.68 16.95 -6.95
CA GLU A 203 17.78 16.47 -7.79
C GLU A 203 17.56 15.01 -8.19
N LEU A 204 17.39 14.10 -7.21
CA LEU A 204 17.12 12.69 -7.51
C LEU A 204 15.80 12.51 -8.28
N TYR A 205 14.76 13.26 -7.93
CA TYR A 205 13.48 13.19 -8.65
C TYR A 205 13.64 13.59 -10.13
N ALA A 206 14.36 14.68 -10.41
CA ALA A 206 14.66 15.11 -11.77
C ALA A 206 15.52 14.09 -12.52
N ASP A 207 16.52 13.51 -11.86
CA ASP A 207 17.40 12.51 -12.45
C ASP A 207 16.68 11.20 -12.80
N ILE A 208 15.73 10.77 -11.97
CA ILE A 208 14.86 9.62 -12.28
C ILE A 208 13.99 9.93 -13.50
N LYS A 209 13.37 11.12 -13.57
CA LYS A 209 12.57 11.54 -14.74
C LYS A 209 13.41 11.53 -16.02
N ALA A 210 14.61 12.11 -15.98
CA ALA A 210 15.50 12.19 -17.13
C ALA A 210 16.00 10.80 -17.57
N LYS A 211 16.43 9.94 -16.64
CA LYS A 211 16.96 8.61 -16.95
C LYS A 211 15.97 7.68 -17.66
N TYR A 212 14.68 7.83 -17.34
CA TYR A 212 13.61 6.97 -17.85
C TYR A 212 12.62 7.68 -18.76
N GLU A 213 12.89 8.93 -19.14
CA GLU A 213 12.04 9.75 -20.00
C GLU A 213 10.57 9.75 -19.50
N LEU A 214 10.38 9.95 -18.19
CA LEU A 214 9.06 9.93 -17.59
C LEU A 214 8.35 11.27 -17.83
N GLU A 215 7.43 11.25 -18.79
CA GLU A 215 6.52 12.36 -19.09
C GLU A 215 5.24 12.27 -18.28
N GLU A 216 4.71 13.42 -17.86
CA GLU A 216 3.56 13.47 -16.94
C GLU A 216 2.27 12.96 -17.59
N THR A 217 2.08 13.23 -18.87
CA THR A 217 0.84 12.89 -19.59
C THR A 217 0.98 11.66 -20.46
N VAL A 218 2.11 10.95 -20.43
CA VAL A 218 2.34 9.77 -21.28
C VAL A 218 2.58 8.54 -20.43
N LYS A 219 1.79 7.50 -20.68
CA LYS A 219 1.98 6.21 -20.03
C LYS A 219 3.30 5.58 -20.50
N PRO A 220 4.24 5.26 -19.60
CA PRO A 220 5.50 4.64 -19.97
C PRO A 220 5.28 3.21 -20.51
N SER A 221 6.24 2.74 -21.30
CA SER A 221 6.25 1.34 -21.73
C SER A 221 6.39 0.40 -20.52
N ALA A 222 5.94 -0.85 -20.68
CA ALA A 222 6.02 -1.86 -19.61
C ALA A 222 7.46 -2.09 -19.11
N ASP A 223 8.45 -2.00 -20.00
CA ASP A 223 9.86 -2.14 -19.64
C ASP A 223 10.40 -0.92 -18.88
N VAL A 224 10.09 0.30 -19.34
CA VAL A 224 10.44 1.54 -18.62
C VAL A 224 9.86 1.51 -17.22
N LEU A 225 8.57 1.20 -17.09
CA LEU A 225 7.89 1.09 -15.81
C LEU A 225 8.52 0.03 -14.89
N ARG A 226 8.94 -1.12 -15.44
CA ARG A 226 9.63 -2.16 -14.65
C ARG A 226 11.00 -1.66 -14.18
N ARG A 227 11.82 -1.08 -15.05
CA ARG A 227 13.18 -0.63 -14.71
C ARG A 227 13.17 0.54 -13.72
N SER A 228 12.28 1.51 -13.88
CA SER A 228 12.11 2.60 -12.92
C SER A 228 11.62 2.10 -11.56
N SER A 229 10.71 1.12 -11.54
CA SER A 229 10.27 0.47 -10.29
C SER A 229 11.40 -0.28 -9.58
N LEU A 230 12.29 -0.94 -10.32
CA LEU A 230 13.47 -1.60 -9.73
C LEU A 230 14.47 -0.59 -9.16
N LEU A 231 14.64 0.58 -9.79
CA LEU A 231 15.44 1.65 -9.20
C LEU A 231 14.80 2.17 -7.90
N LEU A 232 13.49 2.41 -7.91
CA LEU A 232 12.76 2.82 -6.71
C LEU A 232 12.86 1.76 -5.60
N GLN A 233 12.87 0.47 -5.95
CA GLN A 233 13.12 -0.61 -4.98
C GLN A 233 14.45 -0.44 -4.27
N LYS A 234 15.53 -0.21 -5.02
CA LYS A 234 16.87 0.01 -4.44
C LYS A 234 16.91 1.23 -3.53
N ILE A 235 16.27 2.32 -3.95
CA ILE A 235 16.13 3.53 -3.13
C ILE A 235 15.41 3.23 -1.83
N LEU A 236 14.26 2.53 -1.88
CA LEU A 236 13.47 2.20 -0.69
C LEU A 236 14.13 1.13 0.19
N ARG A 237 15.03 0.30 -0.35
CA ARG A 237 15.94 -0.57 0.42
C ARG A 237 17.02 0.20 1.18
N GLY A 238 17.21 1.48 0.87
CA GLY A 238 18.29 2.30 1.43
C GLY A 238 19.64 2.03 0.78
N GLU A 239 19.64 1.38 -0.40
CA GLU A 239 20.86 1.18 -1.17
C GLU A 239 21.37 2.52 -1.73
N LYS A 240 22.70 2.64 -1.83
CA LYS A 240 23.32 3.72 -2.58
C LYS A 240 23.05 3.50 -4.07
N VAL A 241 22.48 4.49 -4.74
CA VAL A 241 22.13 4.40 -6.17
C VAL A 241 22.83 5.46 -6.99
N THR A 242 23.23 5.10 -8.21
CA THR A 242 23.77 6.03 -9.20
C THR A 242 22.74 6.31 -10.29
N VAL A 243 22.40 7.59 -10.47
CA VAL A 243 21.43 8.08 -11.46
C VAL A 243 22.08 9.28 -12.13
N ASN A 244 22.19 9.28 -13.47
CA ASN A 244 22.85 10.35 -14.24
C ASN A 244 24.23 10.80 -13.70
N ASN A 245 25.08 9.83 -13.31
CA ASN A 245 26.40 10.06 -12.72
C ASN A 245 26.40 10.72 -11.32
N ASN A 246 25.24 10.98 -10.73
CA ASN A 246 25.09 11.42 -9.35
C ASN A 246 24.81 10.22 -8.44
N GLU A 247 25.33 10.28 -7.22
CA GLU A 247 25.11 9.26 -6.20
C GLU A 247 24.11 9.73 -5.16
N TYR A 248 23.14 8.88 -4.83
CA TYR A 248 22.08 9.19 -3.88
C TYR A 248 21.93 8.08 -2.83
N THR A 249 21.50 8.48 -1.64
CA THR A 249 21.07 7.57 -0.58
C THR A 249 19.93 8.26 0.16
N VAL A 250 18.86 7.51 0.45
CA VAL A 250 17.67 8.04 1.12
C VAL A 250 17.57 7.38 2.49
N ASP A 251 17.54 8.21 3.54
CA ASP A 251 17.45 7.74 4.92
C ASP A 251 16.10 7.07 5.22
N ILE A 252 16.04 6.31 6.32
CA ILE A 252 14.84 5.54 6.68
C ILE A 252 13.61 6.42 6.96
N GLU A 253 13.79 7.64 7.51
CA GLU A 253 12.68 8.56 7.78
C GLU A 253 11.99 8.93 6.47
N LYS A 254 12.77 9.32 5.45
CA LYS A 254 12.26 9.64 4.12
C LYS A 254 11.65 8.43 3.43
N ARG A 255 12.23 7.23 3.57
CA ARG A 255 11.68 5.99 2.97
C ARG A 255 10.34 5.60 3.59
N LEU A 256 10.19 5.70 4.91
CA LEU A 256 8.91 5.48 5.59
C LEU A 256 7.88 6.57 5.24
N ARG A 257 8.32 7.82 5.17
CA ARG A 257 7.48 8.93 4.72
C ARG A 257 7.02 8.75 3.28
N PHE A 258 7.84 8.20 2.39
CA PHE A 258 7.46 7.87 1.02
C PHE A 258 6.30 6.86 1.01
N MET A 259 6.44 5.76 1.78
CA MET A 259 5.37 4.76 1.89
C MET A 259 4.06 5.38 2.39
N LEU A 260 4.11 6.17 3.46
CA LEU A 260 2.89 6.79 4.02
C LEU A 260 2.28 7.85 3.08
N SER A 261 3.11 8.76 2.57
CA SER A 261 2.66 10.00 1.90
C SER A 261 2.42 9.86 0.40
N CYS A 262 3.10 8.91 -0.26
CA CYS A 262 3.06 8.72 -1.70
C CYS A 262 2.43 7.39 -2.12
N VAL A 263 2.51 6.34 -1.30
CA VAL A 263 1.90 5.04 -1.62
C VAL A 263 0.54 4.89 -0.95
N LEU A 264 0.50 4.79 0.37
CA LEU A 264 -0.73 4.49 1.13
C LEU A 264 -1.77 5.60 1.00
N TYR A 265 -1.36 6.86 1.19
CA TYR A 265 -2.25 8.01 1.01
C TYR A 265 -2.89 8.04 -0.38
N THR A 266 -2.09 7.78 -1.41
CA THR A 266 -2.56 7.83 -2.80
C THR A 266 -3.54 6.71 -3.10
N TYR A 267 -3.21 5.48 -2.68
CA TYR A 267 -4.09 4.33 -2.84
C TYR A 267 -5.44 4.55 -2.14
N ARG A 268 -5.43 5.10 -0.91
CA ARG A 268 -6.68 5.51 -0.24
C ARG A 268 -7.41 6.62 -0.99
N CYS A 269 -6.70 7.63 -1.50
CA CYS A 269 -7.35 8.72 -2.23
C CYS A 269 -8.07 8.25 -3.49
N GLU A 270 -7.44 7.40 -4.29
CA GLU A 270 -8.09 6.79 -5.47
C GLU A 270 -9.35 6.02 -5.06
N ARG A 271 -9.26 5.21 -4.00
CA ARG A 271 -10.39 4.43 -3.50
C ARG A 271 -11.53 5.29 -2.96
N PHE A 272 -11.23 6.30 -2.14
CA PHE A 272 -12.23 7.19 -1.56
C PHE A 272 -12.97 8.03 -2.60
N HIS A 273 -12.31 8.39 -3.70
CA HIS A 273 -12.91 9.20 -4.76
C HIS A 273 -13.47 8.38 -5.93
N GLY A 274 -13.47 7.05 -5.83
CA GLY A 274 -13.99 6.18 -6.88
C GLY A 274 -13.13 6.13 -8.14
N ASP A 275 -11.88 6.62 -8.06
CA ASP A 275 -10.90 6.54 -9.16
C ASP A 275 -10.19 5.18 -9.13
N TYR A 276 -10.98 4.10 -9.01
CA TYR A 276 -10.51 2.72 -9.02
C TYR A 276 -11.55 1.78 -9.60
N PHE A 277 -11.07 0.74 -10.26
CA PHE A 277 -11.89 -0.39 -10.68
C PHE A 277 -11.84 -1.48 -9.60
N SER A 278 -12.94 -2.23 -9.39
CA SER A 278 -12.97 -3.33 -8.41
C SER A 278 -11.84 -4.35 -8.71
N PRO A 279 -10.82 -4.47 -7.83
CA PRO A 279 -9.58 -5.15 -8.19
C PRO A 279 -9.75 -6.67 -8.35
N PHE A 280 -10.74 -7.27 -7.67
CA PHE A 280 -10.99 -8.71 -7.66
C PHE A 280 -12.19 -9.14 -8.54
N LYS A 281 -12.88 -8.17 -9.17
CA LYS A 281 -13.96 -8.39 -10.16
C LYS A 281 -13.55 -7.92 -11.56
N SER A 282 -12.27 -8.11 -11.87
CA SER A 282 -11.62 -7.74 -13.13
C SER A 282 -11.00 -8.97 -13.80
N ASP A 283 -10.99 -8.97 -15.13
CA ASP A 283 -10.31 -9.96 -15.95
C ASP A 283 -8.78 -9.96 -15.79
N MET A 284 -8.23 -8.86 -15.28
CA MET A 284 -6.80 -8.66 -15.04
C MET A 284 -6.34 -9.14 -13.65
N ALA A 285 -7.27 -9.55 -12.78
CA ALA A 285 -6.95 -9.95 -11.41
C ALA A 285 -6.08 -11.23 -11.39
N LYS A 286 -5.04 -11.23 -10.56
CA LYS A 286 -4.10 -12.36 -10.36
C LYS A 286 -3.71 -12.46 -8.89
N LEU A 287 -2.97 -13.49 -8.49
CA LEU A 287 -2.40 -13.57 -7.12
C LEU A 287 -1.59 -12.32 -6.73
N ASN A 288 -0.87 -11.71 -7.69
CA ASN A 288 -0.16 -10.46 -7.44
C ASN A 288 -1.09 -9.27 -7.08
N THR A 289 -2.38 -9.33 -7.47
CA THR A 289 -3.39 -8.36 -7.00
C THR A 289 -3.61 -8.50 -5.50
N TYR A 290 -3.68 -9.73 -4.99
CA TYR A 290 -3.71 -10.00 -3.55
C TYR A 290 -2.41 -9.53 -2.89
N ALA A 291 -1.25 -9.75 -3.52
CA ALA A 291 0.05 -9.42 -2.92
C ALA A 291 0.19 -7.91 -2.71
N PHE A 292 -0.26 -7.14 -3.70
CA PHE A 292 -0.38 -5.71 -3.61
C PHE A 292 -1.25 -5.28 -2.42
N SER A 293 -2.50 -5.76 -2.34
CA SER A 293 -3.45 -5.30 -1.33
C SER A 293 -3.07 -5.76 0.09
N TYR A 294 -2.62 -7.02 0.25
CA TYR A 294 -2.13 -7.52 1.53
C TYR A 294 -0.88 -6.75 2.00
N TYR A 295 0.04 -6.40 1.10
CA TYR A 295 1.19 -5.61 1.49
C TYR A 295 0.79 -4.22 2.03
N LEU A 296 -0.13 -3.52 1.36
CA LEU A 296 -0.59 -2.21 1.84
C LEU A 296 -1.36 -2.33 3.17
N LEU A 297 -2.22 -3.34 3.30
CA LEU A 297 -2.93 -3.64 4.54
C LEU A 297 -1.95 -3.92 5.70
N THR A 298 -1.04 -4.87 5.53
CA THR A 298 -0.11 -5.29 6.59
C THR A 298 0.81 -4.15 7.01
N PHE A 299 1.34 -3.37 6.05
CA PHE A 299 2.12 -2.17 6.37
C PHE A 299 1.29 -1.17 7.19
N SER A 300 0.06 -0.87 6.75
CA SER A 300 -0.81 0.12 7.42
C SER A 300 -1.22 -0.32 8.82
N TYR A 301 -1.50 -1.62 8.99
CA TYR A 301 -1.89 -2.23 10.25
C TYR A 301 -0.75 -2.25 11.26
N VAL A 302 0.45 -2.68 10.85
CA VAL A 302 1.64 -2.64 11.73
C VAL A 302 1.99 -1.20 12.06
N TYR A 303 1.85 -0.27 11.11
CA TYR A 303 2.07 1.15 11.33
C TYR A 303 1.12 1.69 12.39
N LEU A 304 -0.17 1.40 12.28
CA LEU A 304 -1.18 1.78 13.28
C LEU A 304 -0.84 1.23 14.67
N TRP A 305 -0.53 -0.05 14.81
CA TRP A 305 -0.17 -0.63 16.11
C TRP A 305 1.11 -0.05 16.71
N THR A 306 2.11 0.25 15.87
CA THR A 306 3.34 0.94 16.30
C THR A 306 3.01 2.32 16.87
N LEU A 307 2.09 3.05 16.25
CA LEU A 307 1.65 4.35 16.77
C LEU A 307 0.84 4.22 18.07
N ILE A 308 -0.07 3.24 18.16
CA ILE A 308 -0.84 2.99 19.39
C ILE A 308 0.10 2.66 20.55
N TYR A 309 1.10 1.81 20.33
CA TYR A 309 2.14 1.50 21.31
C TYR A 309 2.85 2.77 21.79
N GLN A 310 3.38 3.57 20.85
CA GLN A 310 4.09 4.80 21.19
C GLN A 310 3.22 5.81 21.93
N PHE A 311 1.94 5.90 21.58
CA PHE A 311 0.99 6.78 22.25
C PHE A 311 0.69 6.34 23.69
N CYS A 312 0.53 5.03 23.92
CA CYS A 312 0.29 4.51 25.26
C CYS A 312 1.52 4.74 26.16
N GLU A 313 2.74 4.54 25.63
CA GLU A 313 3.97 4.89 26.35
C GLU A 313 4.02 6.41 26.67
N TRP A 314 3.77 7.25 25.67
CA TRP A 314 3.83 8.71 25.83
C TRP A 314 2.80 9.27 26.82
N GLN A 315 1.58 8.72 26.82
CA GLN A 315 0.51 9.11 27.74
C GLN A 315 0.55 8.36 29.08
N ASN A 316 1.51 7.45 29.28
CA ASN A 316 1.62 6.58 30.45
C ASN A 316 0.32 5.82 30.76
N LEU A 317 -0.33 5.25 29.74
CA LEU A 317 -1.62 4.56 29.84
C LEU A 317 -1.49 3.07 30.20
N GLY A 318 -0.26 2.55 30.30
CA GLY A 318 0.01 1.11 30.34
C GLY A 318 0.12 0.51 28.95
N GLU A 319 -0.03 -0.81 28.83
CA GLU A 319 0.23 -1.55 27.60
C GLU A 319 -1.05 -2.18 27.03
N ILE A 320 -1.50 -1.71 25.86
CA ILE A 320 -2.56 -2.39 25.08
C ILE A 320 -2.02 -3.63 24.38
N CYS A 321 -0.79 -3.55 23.87
CA CYS A 321 -0.07 -4.67 23.27
C CYS A 321 1.43 -4.45 23.46
N SER A 322 2.19 -5.53 23.65
CA SER A 322 3.64 -5.44 23.75
C SER A 322 4.29 -5.19 22.39
N LEU A 323 5.47 -4.56 22.41
CA LEU A 323 6.28 -4.42 21.21
C LEU A 323 6.62 -5.78 20.60
N ALA A 324 6.84 -6.80 21.43
CA ALA A 324 7.09 -8.17 20.98
C ALA A 324 5.92 -8.74 20.17
N ASN A 325 4.67 -8.47 20.59
CA ASN A 325 3.48 -8.90 19.86
C ASN A 325 3.35 -8.22 18.50
N ILE A 326 3.70 -6.93 18.40
CA ILE A 326 3.73 -6.19 17.13
C ILE A 326 4.77 -6.80 16.19
N LEU A 327 6.00 -7.00 16.68
CA LEU A 327 7.09 -7.58 15.91
C LEU A 327 6.77 -9.00 15.43
N ALA A 328 6.16 -9.82 16.28
CA ALA A 328 5.77 -11.20 15.97
C ALA A 328 4.68 -11.25 14.88
N ALA A 329 3.64 -10.41 14.99
CA ALA A 329 2.59 -10.32 13.98
C ALA A 329 3.16 -9.82 12.65
N ALA A 330 3.98 -8.77 12.66
CA ALA A 330 4.65 -8.24 11.48
C ALA A 330 5.49 -9.31 10.77
N LYS A 331 6.35 -10.02 11.52
CA LYS A 331 7.17 -11.11 10.98
C LYS A 331 6.32 -12.22 10.37
N THR A 332 5.28 -12.65 11.07
CA THR A 332 4.38 -13.72 10.62
C THR A 332 3.69 -13.36 9.30
N MET A 333 3.11 -12.16 9.20
CA MET A 333 2.44 -11.70 7.99
C MET A 333 3.42 -11.57 6.81
N GLN A 334 4.62 -11.04 7.06
CA GLN A 334 5.66 -10.90 6.03
C GLN A 334 6.16 -12.25 5.53
N ASP A 335 6.43 -13.20 6.43
CA ASP A 335 6.87 -14.54 6.05
C ASP A 335 5.78 -15.31 5.29
N ARG A 336 4.50 -15.13 5.67
CA ARG A 336 3.36 -15.70 4.94
C ARG A 336 3.20 -15.04 3.56
N MET A 337 3.42 -13.74 3.42
CA MET A 337 3.31 -13.05 2.13
C MET A 337 4.48 -13.32 1.18
N ARG A 338 5.69 -13.55 1.70
CA ARG A 338 6.93 -13.63 0.90
C ARG A 338 6.84 -14.60 -0.29
N PRO A 339 6.23 -15.79 -0.20
CA PRO A 339 6.10 -16.70 -1.34
C PRO A 339 5.10 -16.24 -2.43
N MET A 340 4.30 -15.20 -2.14
CA MET A 340 3.29 -14.66 -3.06
C MET A 340 3.81 -13.49 -3.90
N VAL A 341 4.91 -12.87 -3.47
CA VAL A 341 5.55 -11.67 -4.05
C VAL A 341 6.72 -12.10 -4.94
#